data_AF-A0AAD3CVY8-F1
#
_entry.id   AF-A0AAD3CVY8-F1
#
_cell.length_a   1.000
_cell.length_b   1.000
_cell.length_c   1.000
_cell.angle_alpha   90.00
_cell.angle_beta   90.00
_cell.angle_gamma   90.00
#
_symmetry.space_group_name_H-M   'P 1'
#
loop_
_entity.id
_entity.type
_entity.pdbx_description
1 polymer ?
#
loop_
_entity_poly.entity_id
_entity_poly.type
_entity_poly.pdbx_seq_one_letter_code
_entity_poly.pdbx_strand_id
1 'polypeptide(L)'
;MSPPEFVDEAYWNPKCKSFEIMDWEKWEAKNPSPPFTFDPPQRKTAYQGFKFMALYWWTRSCYCQPFACMLHKSCCSKKPSMGRITDKNDAVLKGLLGPNPNPDAVHPALKDSLFWTQNNNAPESLISFNRYAWRSQVKGGRVVALGILGNDFTNDATCFGFAFSLNKRYVAIQTSPDGKWIQLCTFANPNDVNEECKYLYIYVVQEGDVFKDTDGNVIEYVQPGDIMRCTWGDLLDPYECDNNNLKFYYFPRRVAKLDETTGDVVRVSPHFDDLYASATSDPGKCCETCCYTCAPFMSGPERWDFQVENVSDLQVWASAPTPPSADKIERLETKFAEEKH
;
A
#
# COMPACT_ATOMS: atom_id res chain seq x y z
N MET A 1 -24.23 -3.85 19.82
CA MET A 1 -23.49 -5.07 19.45
C MET A 1 -22.07 -4.64 19.16
N SER A 2 -21.09 -5.21 19.87
CA SER A 2 -19.67 -4.97 19.58
C SER A 2 -19.38 -5.42 18.14
N PRO A 3 -18.65 -4.65 17.33
CA PRO A 3 -18.25 -5.13 16.01
C PRO A 3 -17.46 -6.43 16.19
N PRO A 4 -17.72 -7.47 15.39
CA PRO A 4 -16.95 -8.70 15.47
C PRO A 4 -15.46 -8.38 15.29
N GLU A 5 -14.61 -9.01 16.10
CA GLU A 5 -13.19 -8.69 16.13
C GLU A 5 -12.48 -9.43 14.97
N PHE A 6 -11.42 -8.86 14.40
CA PHE A 6 -10.62 -9.46 13.31
C PHE A 6 -10.08 -10.88 13.61
N VAL A 7 -10.16 -11.26 14.88
CA VAL A 7 -9.62 -12.48 15.46
C VAL A 7 -10.68 -13.58 15.64
N ASP A 8 -11.97 -13.29 15.46
CA ASP A 8 -13.02 -14.30 15.56
C ASP A 8 -12.86 -15.36 14.46
N GLU A 9 -13.13 -16.64 14.75
CA GLU A 9 -13.04 -17.76 13.79
C GLU A 9 -13.95 -17.56 12.56
N ALA A 10 -14.95 -16.67 12.67
CA ALA A 10 -15.78 -16.22 11.56
C ALA A 10 -15.01 -15.40 10.51
N TYR A 11 -13.81 -14.90 10.83
CA TYR A 11 -13.03 -13.96 10.01
C TYR A 11 -11.79 -14.57 9.37
N TRP A 12 -11.24 -15.69 9.85
CA TRP A 12 -10.12 -16.34 9.18
C TRP A 12 -9.96 -17.81 9.57
N ASN A 13 -9.55 -18.63 8.60
CA ASN A 13 -9.27 -20.05 8.76
C ASN A 13 -7.76 -20.27 8.81
N PRO A 14 -7.19 -20.79 9.92
CA PRO A 14 -5.74 -20.99 10.07
C PRO A 14 -5.15 -22.04 9.10
N LYS A 15 -5.99 -22.74 8.33
CA LYS A 15 -5.59 -23.67 7.27
C LYS A 15 -5.65 -23.05 5.86
N CYS A 16 -5.99 -21.77 5.73
CA CYS A 16 -5.89 -21.05 4.46
C CYS A 16 -4.44 -21.08 3.95
N LYS A 17 -4.24 -21.55 2.71
CA LYS A 17 -2.92 -21.63 2.08
C LYS A 17 -2.23 -20.26 1.97
N SER A 18 -3.00 -19.18 1.91
CA SER A 18 -2.46 -17.81 1.92
C SER A 18 -1.76 -17.43 3.24
N PHE A 19 -1.82 -18.29 4.26
CA PHE A 19 -1.07 -18.14 5.52
C PHE A 19 0.15 -19.05 5.64
N GLU A 20 0.48 -19.82 4.60
CA GLU A 20 1.65 -20.69 4.58
C GLU A 20 2.95 -19.88 4.68
N ILE A 21 3.92 -20.36 5.47
CA ILE A 21 5.21 -19.69 5.61
C ILE A 21 5.98 -19.83 4.30
N MET A 22 6.58 -18.74 3.87
CA MET A 22 7.51 -18.75 2.75
C MET A 22 8.77 -19.55 3.10
N ASP A 23 9.16 -20.46 2.20
CA ASP A 23 10.48 -21.08 2.24
C ASP A 23 11.53 -20.06 1.76
N TRP A 24 12.07 -19.30 2.71
CA TRP A 24 13.05 -18.26 2.44
C TRP A 24 14.37 -18.81 1.93
N GLU A 25 14.81 -20.00 2.36
CA GLU A 25 16.04 -20.61 1.85
C GLU A 25 15.91 -20.92 0.35
N LYS A 26 14.77 -21.48 -0.07
CA LYS A 26 14.48 -21.73 -1.49
C LYS A 26 14.42 -20.44 -2.30
N TRP A 27 13.90 -19.37 -1.72
CA TRP A 27 13.82 -18.08 -2.38
C TRP A 27 15.19 -17.39 -2.47
N GLU A 28 15.96 -17.35 -1.38
CA GLU A 28 17.32 -16.81 -1.34
C GLU A 28 18.27 -17.54 -2.29
N ALA A 29 18.10 -18.86 -2.46
CA ALA A 29 18.86 -19.65 -3.43
C ALA A 29 18.66 -19.20 -4.89
N LYS A 30 17.63 -18.39 -5.19
CA LYS A 30 17.43 -17.75 -6.49
C LYS A 30 18.28 -16.48 -6.68
N ASN A 31 19.01 -16.05 -5.66
CA ASN A 31 19.79 -14.81 -5.62
C ASN A 31 18.96 -13.57 -6.00
N PRO A 32 17.86 -13.30 -5.28
CA PRO A 32 17.00 -12.17 -5.54
C PRO A 32 17.77 -10.85 -5.40
N SER A 33 17.59 -9.97 -6.38
CA SER A 33 18.28 -8.67 -6.39
C SER A 33 17.30 -7.54 -6.74
N PRO A 34 17.39 -6.38 -6.07
CA PRO A 34 16.59 -5.23 -6.45
C PRO A 34 17.04 -4.68 -7.82
N PRO A 35 16.14 -4.12 -8.65
CA PRO A 35 16.55 -3.34 -9.82
C PRO A 35 17.28 -2.06 -9.41
N PHE A 36 18.61 -2.08 -9.46
CA PHE A 36 19.47 -0.93 -9.10
C PHE A 36 19.37 0.24 -10.09
N THR A 37 18.96 -0.01 -11.34
CA THR A 37 18.62 1.05 -12.28
C THR A 37 17.11 1.31 -12.22
N PHE A 38 16.70 2.55 -12.07
CA PHE A 38 15.31 3.01 -12.10
C PHE A 38 14.82 3.17 -13.55
N ASP A 39 14.54 2.03 -14.18
CA ASP A 39 13.83 1.89 -15.46
C ASP A 39 12.56 1.02 -15.30
N PRO A 40 11.53 1.51 -14.60
CA PRO A 40 10.29 0.79 -14.37
C PRO A 40 9.63 0.30 -15.66
N PRO A 41 9.27 -1.00 -15.77
CA PRO A 41 8.61 -1.52 -16.97
C PRO A 41 7.32 -0.78 -17.30
N GLN A 42 6.61 -0.24 -16.31
CA GLN A 42 5.39 0.54 -16.50
C GLN A 42 5.60 1.91 -17.19
N ARG A 43 6.84 2.40 -17.31
CA ARG A 43 7.18 3.60 -18.12
C ARG A 43 7.14 3.31 -19.62
N LYS A 44 7.29 2.04 -20.02
CA LYS A 44 7.48 1.65 -21.42
C LYS A 44 6.12 1.55 -22.13
N THR A 45 6.01 2.12 -23.33
CA THR A 45 4.78 2.15 -24.16
C THR A 45 4.20 0.76 -24.44
N ALA A 46 5.02 -0.29 -24.39
CA ALA A 46 4.62 -1.69 -24.60
C ALA A 46 4.09 -2.39 -23.32
N TYR A 47 3.95 -1.69 -22.20
CA TYR A 47 3.46 -2.27 -20.95
C TYR A 47 2.05 -2.86 -21.14
N GLN A 48 1.93 -4.18 -21.00
CA GLN A 48 0.68 -4.91 -21.20
C GLN A 48 -0.13 -5.15 -19.90
N GLY A 49 0.14 -4.39 -18.83
CA GLY A 49 -0.60 -4.51 -17.56
C GLY A 49 -2.06 -4.07 -17.66
N PHE A 50 -2.62 -3.42 -16.63
CA PHE A 50 -3.94 -2.80 -16.75
C PHE A 50 -3.91 -1.83 -17.95
N LYS A 51 -4.72 -2.08 -19.00
CA LYS A 51 -4.72 -1.31 -20.27
C LYS A 51 -5.81 -0.24 -20.34
N PHE A 52 -6.55 -0.03 -19.26
CA PHE A 52 -7.78 0.76 -19.28
C PHE A 52 -7.57 2.28 -19.27
N MET A 53 -6.35 2.81 -19.13
CA MET A 53 -6.11 4.25 -19.04
C MET A 53 -4.79 4.69 -19.71
N ALA A 54 -4.86 5.51 -20.75
CA ALA A 54 -3.73 5.76 -21.66
C ALA A 54 -2.48 6.49 -21.09
N LEU A 55 -2.39 6.81 -19.79
CA LEU A 55 -1.43 7.79 -19.26
C LEU A 55 -0.79 7.43 -17.89
N TYR A 56 -0.64 6.13 -17.65
CA TYR A 56 -0.20 5.47 -16.39
C TYR A 56 1.04 6.02 -15.65
N TRP A 57 1.92 6.80 -16.30
CA TRP A 57 3.17 7.25 -15.70
C TRP A 57 3.21 8.75 -15.39
N TRP A 58 2.36 9.54 -16.05
CA TRP A 58 2.44 11.01 -16.04
C TRP A 58 1.28 11.69 -15.32
N THR A 59 0.21 10.95 -15.00
CA THR A 59 -0.97 11.50 -14.32
C THR A 59 -0.81 11.42 -12.81
N ARG A 60 -0.37 12.53 -12.21
CA ARG A 60 -0.36 12.72 -10.75
C ARG A 60 -1.72 13.06 -10.17
N SER A 61 -2.66 13.42 -11.03
CA SER A 61 -4.00 13.82 -10.62
C SER A 61 -4.97 13.51 -11.74
N CYS A 62 -6.15 13.02 -11.35
CA CYS A 62 -7.29 12.63 -12.19
C CYS A 62 -7.20 11.20 -12.76
N TYR A 63 -7.61 10.22 -11.95
CA TYR A 63 -8.20 9.00 -12.53
C TYR A 63 -9.68 9.24 -12.83
N CYS A 64 -10.27 8.35 -13.63
CA CYS A 64 -11.68 8.40 -14.01
C CYS A 64 -12.58 8.68 -12.80
N GLN A 65 -13.52 9.62 -12.97
CA GLN A 65 -14.57 9.80 -11.98
C GLN A 65 -15.28 8.47 -11.72
N PRO A 66 -15.73 8.22 -10.48
CA PRO A 66 -16.61 7.09 -10.19
C PRO A 66 -17.70 6.99 -11.22
N PHE A 67 -17.95 5.79 -11.74
CA PHE A 67 -19.25 5.53 -12.30
C PHE A 67 -20.27 5.70 -11.17
N ALA A 68 -21.26 6.58 -11.35
CA ALA A 68 -22.28 6.88 -10.34
C ALA A 68 -22.99 5.61 -9.80
N CYS A 69 -23.04 4.54 -10.61
CA CYS A 69 -23.53 3.21 -10.24
C CYS A 69 -22.67 2.43 -9.22
N MET A 70 -21.43 2.85 -8.99
CA MET A 70 -20.48 2.21 -8.06
C MET A 70 -20.39 2.93 -6.71
N LEU A 71 -20.85 4.19 -6.62
CA LEU A 71 -20.84 4.97 -5.39
C LEU A 71 -21.77 4.42 -4.30
N HIS A 72 -22.90 3.84 -4.70
CA HIS A 72 -23.85 3.20 -3.78
C HIS A 72 -23.55 1.71 -3.52
N LYS A 73 -22.53 1.15 -4.19
CA LYS A 73 -22.08 -0.24 -4.03
C LYS A 73 -20.78 -0.36 -3.24
N SER A 74 -20.24 0.72 -2.67
CA SER A 74 -19.08 0.60 -1.79
C SER A 74 -19.49 -0.13 -0.52
N CYS A 75 -19.29 -1.45 -0.49
CA CYS A 75 -19.45 -2.32 0.67
C CYS A 75 -18.40 -2.05 1.76
N CYS A 76 -17.78 -0.86 1.76
CA CYS A 76 -16.89 -0.44 2.82
C CYS A 76 -17.70 -0.44 4.11
N SER A 77 -17.32 -1.31 5.04
CA SER A 77 -17.97 -1.45 6.34
C SER A 77 -17.91 -0.18 7.20
N LYS A 78 -17.26 0.89 6.72
CA LYS A 78 -17.18 2.21 7.33
C LYS A 78 -17.38 3.30 6.27
N LYS A 79 -18.04 4.39 6.66
CA LYS A 79 -18.14 5.62 5.86
C LYS A 79 -16.73 6.22 5.72
N PRO A 80 -16.24 6.47 4.50
CA PRO A 80 -14.95 7.11 4.29
C PRO A 80 -14.96 8.55 4.83
N SER A 81 -13.81 9.02 5.28
CA SER A 81 -13.53 10.38 5.70
C SER A 81 -12.89 11.17 4.57
N MET A 82 -13.00 12.50 4.62
CA MET A 82 -12.36 13.41 3.66
C MET A 82 -11.61 14.49 4.44
N GLY A 83 -10.44 14.89 3.95
CA GLY A 83 -9.64 15.97 4.53
C GLY A 83 -8.48 16.32 3.61
N ARG A 84 -7.86 17.48 3.82
CA ARG A 84 -6.66 17.88 3.08
C ARG A 84 -5.40 17.40 3.81
N ILE A 85 -4.38 16.96 3.07
CA ILE A 85 -3.07 16.57 3.60
C ILE A 85 -2.43 17.74 4.37
N THR A 86 -2.81 18.98 4.03
CA THR A 86 -2.35 20.22 4.66
C THR A 86 -3.24 20.74 5.78
N ASP A 87 -4.33 20.05 6.11
CA ASP A 87 -5.21 20.47 7.20
C ASP A 87 -4.44 20.67 8.50
N LYS A 88 -4.83 21.69 9.27
CA LYS A 88 -4.23 21.98 10.57
C LYS A 88 -4.27 20.72 11.46
N ASN A 89 -3.18 20.50 12.19
CA ASN A 89 -2.96 19.33 13.06
C ASN A 89 -2.77 17.99 12.33
N ASP A 90 -2.54 17.99 11.01
CA ASP A 90 -2.22 16.77 10.25
C ASP A 90 -3.31 15.68 10.36
N ALA A 91 -4.58 16.09 10.37
CA ALA A 91 -5.70 15.19 10.67
C ALA A 91 -5.74 13.96 9.76
N VAL A 92 -5.45 14.11 8.47
CA VAL A 92 -5.35 12.99 7.51
C VAL A 92 -4.19 12.06 7.86
N LEU A 93 -2.99 12.61 8.13
CA LEU A 93 -1.80 11.80 8.44
C LEU A 93 -1.97 11.05 9.78
N LYS A 94 -2.47 11.74 10.81
CA LYS A 94 -2.84 11.15 12.12
C LYS A 94 -3.91 10.08 11.96
N GLY A 95 -4.88 10.35 11.08
CA GLY A 95 -5.93 9.43 10.69
C GLY A 95 -5.39 8.11 10.17
N LEU A 96 -4.48 8.15 9.19
CA LEU A 96 -3.91 6.98 8.52
C LEU A 96 -2.88 6.21 9.37
N LEU A 97 -2.02 6.93 10.10
CA LEU A 97 -1.01 6.32 10.96
C LEU A 97 -1.68 5.67 12.16
N GLY A 98 -2.23 6.51 13.05
CA GLY A 98 -2.74 6.11 14.35
C GLY A 98 -1.86 5.21 15.20
N PRO A 99 -2.36 4.85 16.40
CA PRO A 99 -1.59 4.04 17.33
C PRO A 99 -1.45 2.60 16.82
N ASN A 100 -0.28 2.03 17.04
CA ASN A 100 -0.01 0.62 16.85
C ASN A 100 -0.12 -0.11 18.19
N PRO A 101 -0.98 -1.13 18.34
CA PRO A 101 -1.08 -1.85 19.60
C PRO A 101 0.08 -2.81 19.85
N ASN A 102 0.92 -3.10 18.85
CA ASN A 102 2.12 -3.92 19.00
C ASN A 102 3.25 -3.43 18.08
N PRO A 103 3.85 -2.27 18.40
CA PRO A 103 4.85 -1.64 17.55
C PRO A 103 6.12 -2.47 17.38
N ASP A 104 6.49 -3.28 18.40
CA ASP A 104 7.70 -4.11 18.37
C ASP A 104 7.61 -5.30 17.41
N ALA A 105 6.39 -5.69 17.02
CA ALA A 105 6.17 -6.74 16.02
C ALA A 105 6.24 -6.22 14.58
N VAL A 106 6.36 -4.91 14.36
CA VAL A 106 6.39 -4.33 13.02
C VAL A 106 7.80 -4.26 12.50
N HIS A 107 7.98 -4.60 11.22
CA HIS A 107 9.27 -4.44 10.56
C HIS A 107 9.78 -2.99 10.72
N PRO A 108 11.03 -2.74 11.15
CA PRO A 108 11.53 -1.40 11.44
C PRO A 108 11.38 -0.41 10.27
N ALA A 109 11.52 -0.91 9.03
CA ALA A 109 11.33 -0.08 7.84
C ALA A 109 9.89 0.44 7.66
N LEU A 110 8.88 -0.30 8.17
CA LEU A 110 7.44 0.01 8.05
C LEU A 110 6.84 0.64 9.30
N LYS A 111 7.47 0.43 10.46
CA LYS A 111 7.00 0.90 11.77
C LYS A 111 6.75 2.41 11.76
N ASP A 112 5.59 2.81 12.28
CA ASP A 112 5.17 4.20 12.47
C ASP A 112 5.29 5.09 11.23
N SER A 113 5.28 4.50 10.03
CA SER A 113 5.62 5.20 8.80
C SER A 113 4.42 5.32 7.87
N LEU A 114 4.24 6.53 7.33
CA LEU A 114 3.31 6.79 6.24
C LEU A 114 4.13 7.00 4.96
N PHE A 115 3.77 6.26 3.92
CA PHE A 115 4.47 6.30 2.65
C PHE A 115 3.59 6.90 1.56
N TRP A 116 4.18 7.74 0.71
CA TRP A 116 3.57 8.21 -0.52
C TRP A 116 4.04 7.33 -1.67
N THR A 117 3.10 6.72 -2.38
CA THR A 117 3.38 5.79 -3.48
C THR A 117 3.67 6.51 -4.79
N GLN A 118 4.76 7.29 -4.81
CA GLN A 118 5.18 8.04 -5.99
C GLN A 118 5.42 7.11 -7.19
N ASN A 119 4.95 7.51 -8.38
CA ASN A 119 5.07 6.73 -9.62
C ASN A 119 4.40 5.34 -9.55
N ASN A 120 3.38 5.19 -8.70
CA ASN A 120 2.53 4.00 -8.68
C ASN A 120 1.77 3.85 -10.01
N ASN A 121 1.31 2.63 -10.33
CA ASN A 121 0.50 2.38 -11.54
C ASN A 121 -0.99 2.75 -11.37
N ALA A 122 -1.38 3.13 -10.16
CA ALA A 122 -2.69 3.62 -9.75
C ALA A 122 -2.52 5.08 -9.25
N PRO A 123 -3.60 5.81 -8.87
CA PRO A 123 -3.43 7.11 -8.23
C PRO A 123 -2.39 7.01 -7.12
N GLU A 124 -1.47 7.97 -7.09
CA GLU A 124 -0.54 8.07 -5.97
C GLU A 124 -1.37 8.19 -4.69
N SER A 125 -1.05 7.33 -3.74
CA SER A 125 -1.77 7.19 -2.48
C SER A 125 -0.80 7.25 -1.31
N LEU A 126 -1.32 7.72 -0.18
CA LEU A 126 -0.67 7.51 1.10
C LEU A 126 -1.06 6.13 1.62
N ILE A 127 -0.10 5.39 2.18
CA ILE A 127 -0.29 4.05 2.75
C ILE A 127 0.43 3.98 4.10
N SER A 128 -0.25 3.41 5.09
CA SER A 128 0.30 3.02 6.38
C SER A 128 0.08 1.53 6.63
N PHE A 129 1.05 0.90 7.27
CA PHE A 129 0.93 -0.47 7.80
C PHE A 129 0.76 -0.49 9.32
N ASN A 130 0.69 0.68 9.96
CA ASN A 130 0.82 0.79 11.42
C ASN A 130 -0.35 0.18 12.20
N ARG A 131 -1.54 0.15 11.58
CA ARG A 131 -2.78 -0.41 12.17
C ARG A 131 -3.11 -1.81 11.66
N TYR A 132 -2.13 -2.51 11.10
CA TYR A 132 -2.33 -3.90 10.72
C TYR A 132 -2.22 -4.78 11.97
N ALA A 133 -2.87 -5.92 11.98
CA ALA A 133 -2.79 -6.85 13.11
C ALA A 133 -1.46 -7.61 13.03
N TRP A 134 -0.38 -7.00 13.50
CA TRP A 134 0.96 -7.60 13.58
C TRP A 134 1.03 -8.66 14.68
N ARG A 135 1.63 -9.81 14.37
CA ARG A 135 1.81 -10.95 15.27
C ARG A 135 3.29 -11.16 15.56
N SER A 136 3.61 -11.56 16.79
CA SER A 136 4.93 -12.11 17.13
C SER A 136 5.15 -13.38 16.29
N GLN A 137 6.33 -13.57 15.71
CA GLN A 137 6.65 -14.81 15.02
C GLN A 137 6.75 -15.95 16.04
N VAL A 138 5.63 -16.61 16.36
CA VAL A 138 5.63 -17.79 17.23
C VAL A 138 6.10 -19.01 16.44
N LYS A 139 6.94 -19.83 17.09
CA LYS A 139 7.43 -21.12 16.56
C LYS A 139 6.25 -21.97 16.10
N GLY A 140 6.11 -22.15 14.79
CA GLY A 140 5.01 -22.92 14.19
C GLY A 140 4.47 -22.28 12.92
N GLY A 141 4.69 -20.97 12.75
CA GLY A 141 4.34 -20.25 11.55
C GLY A 141 2.85 -20.07 11.36
N ARG A 142 2.44 -18.84 11.08
CA ARG A 142 1.27 -18.47 10.28
C ARG A 142 0.99 -17.01 10.62
N VAL A 143 1.29 -16.14 9.65
CA VAL A 143 0.92 -14.72 9.62
C VAL A 143 1.77 -13.81 10.55
N VAL A 144 2.62 -12.95 9.96
CA VAL A 144 3.31 -11.89 10.73
C VAL A 144 2.47 -10.62 10.80
N ALA A 145 1.56 -10.38 9.84
CA ALA A 145 0.48 -9.40 10.00
C ALA A 145 -0.72 -9.71 9.10
N LEU A 146 -1.92 -9.33 9.53
CA LEU A 146 -3.15 -9.32 8.70
C LEU A 146 -3.70 -7.90 8.60
N GLY A 147 -3.87 -7.40 7.37
CA GLY A 147 -4.53 -6.13 7.08
C GLY A 147 -5.63 -6.27 6.03
N ILE A 148 -6.38 -5.20 5.80
CA ILE A 148 -7.33 -5.09 4.67
C ILE A 148 -6.83 -4.00 3.73
N LEU A 149 -6.58 -4.35 2.47
CA LEU A 149 -6.29 -3.38 1.41
C LEU A 149 -7.46 -2.41 1.27
N GLY A 150 -7.12 -1.12 1.20
CA GLY A 150 -8.09 -0.02 1.15
C GLY A 150 -8.40 0.60 2.52
N ASN A 151 -7.97 -0.01 3.63
CA ASN A 151 -7.93 0.63 4.95
C ASN A 151 -6.53 1.15 5.25
N ASP A 152 -6.46 2.35 5.82
CA ASP A 152 -5.22 3.09 6.09
C ASP A 152 -4.47 3.47 4.79
N PHE A 153 -5.25 3.68 3.74
CA PHE A 153 -4.84 4.25 2.46
C PHE A 153 -5.64 5.52 2.17
N THR A 154 -5.08 6.38 1.33
CA THR A 154 -5.82 7.47 0.71
C THR A 154 -6.09 7.23 -0.77
N ASN A 155 -7.05 7.98 -1.31
CA ASN A 155 -7.15 8.25 -2.72
C ASN A 155 -7.60 9.71 -2.94
N ASP A 156 -7.31 10.23 -4.13
CA ASP A 156 -7.84 11.51 -4.58
C ASP A 156 -9.38 11.46 -4.61
N ALA A 157 -10.04 12.56 -4.19
CA ALA A 157 -11.50 12.62 -4.10
C ALA A 157 -12.22 12.43 -5.43
N THR A 158 -11.56 12.75 -6.55
CA THR A 158 -12.08 12.49 -7.89
C THR A 158 -12.05 11.00 -8.26
N CYS A 159 -11.28 10.18 -7.53
CA CYS A 159 -11.13 8.74 -7.72
C CYS A 159 -12.07 7.91 -6.83
N PHE A 160 -13.12 8.53 -6.28
CA PHE A 160 -14.11 7.86 -5.46
C PHE A 160 -14.76 6.70 -6.28
N GLY A 161 -15.14 5.59 -5.65
CA GLY A 161 -15.77 4.45 -6.34
C GLY A 161 -14.90 3.51 -7.20
N PHE A 162 -13.68 3.85 -7.64
CA PHE A 162 -12.76 2.86 -8.26
C PHE A 162 -11.87 2.18 -7.20
N ALA A 163 -11.36 2.95 -6.22
CA ALA A 163 -10.48 2.44 -5.17
C ALA A 163 -11.25 1.91 -3.93
N PHE A 164 -12.39 2.51 -3.58
CA PHE A 164 -13.26 2.00 -2.50
C PHE A 164 -14.15 0.81 -2.93
N SER A 165 -14.08 0.40 -4.20
CA SER A 165 -14.89 -0.68 -4.78
C SER A 165 -14.08 -1.93 -5.11
N LEU A 166 -13.09 -2.27 -4.31
CA LEU A 166 -12.45 -3.58 -4.44
C LEU A 166 -12.81 -4.37 -3.18
N ASN A 167 -13.51 -5.49 -3.39
CA ASN A 167 -13.84 -6.50 -2.39
C ASN A 167 -12.78 -6.55 -1.29
N LYS A 168 -13.17 -6.71 -0.01
CA LYS A 168 -12.24 -6.83 1.11
C LYS A 168 -11.10 -7.77 0.72
N ARG A 169 -9.93 -7.20 0.40
CA ARG A 169 -8.74 -7.97 0.11
C ARG A 169 -7.87 -7.93 1.35
N TYR A 170 -7.46 -9.09 1.78
CA TYR A 170 -6.61 -9.26 2.93
C TYR A 170 -5.16 -9.30 2.48
N VAL A 171 -4.26 -8.87 3.36
CA VAL A 171 -2.81 -8.98 3.15
C VAL A 171 -2.21 -9.75 4.30
N ALA A 172 -1.51 -10.84 3.99
CA ALA A 172 -0.57 -11.47 4.90
C ALA A 172 0.85 -10.94 4.62
N ILE A 173 1.59 -10.59 5.67
CA ILE A 173 2.95 -10.07 5.56
C ILE A 173 3.94 -11.08 6.14
N GLN A 174 5.10 -11.24 5.50
CA GLN A 174 6.24 -12.04 5.99
C GLN A 174 7.54 -11.29 5.70
N THR A 175 8.56 -11.47 6.54
CA THR A 175 9.89 -10.85 6.36
C THR A 175 10.95 -11.95 6.24
N SER A 176 11.94 -11.76 5.36
CA SER A 176 13.12 -12.61 5.25
C SER A 176 13.91 -12.64 6.56
N PRO A 177 14.69 -13.71 6.83
CA PRO A 177 15.50 -13.81 8.05
C PRO A 177 16.48 -12.64 8.24
N ASP A 178 16.98 -12.06 7.15
CA ASP A 178 17.90 -10.93 7.15
C ASP A 178 17.21 -9.55 7.14
N GLY A 179 15.87 -9.49 7.10
CA GLY A 179 15.10 -8.26 7.13
C GLY A 179 15.09 -7.47 5.81
N LYS A 180 15.77 -7.94 4.76
CA LYS A 180 15.89 -7.18 3.50
C LYS A 180 14.66 -7.24 2.64
N TRP A 181 13.88 -8.32 2.75
CA TRP A 181 12.73 -8.56 1.91
C TRP A 181 11.48 -8.79 2.73
N ILE A 182 10.40 -8.11 2.34
CA ILE A 182 9.10 -8.23 2.96
C ILE A 182 8.14 -8.71 1.87
N GLN A 183 7.61 -9.91 2.02
CA GLN A 183 6.58 -10.46 1.14
C GLN A 183 5.20 -9.97 1.59
N LEU A 184 4.40 -9.53 0.63
CA LEU A 184 2.97 -9.25 0.80
C LEU A 184 2.18 -10.30 0.01
N CYS A 185 1.38 -11.09 0.71
CA CYS A 185 0.47 -12.05 0.13
C CYS A 185 -0.96 -11.48 0.13
N THR A 186 -1.49 -11.13 -1.04
CA THR A 186 -2.82 -10.53 -1.16
C THR A 186 -3.87 -11.53 -1.64
N PHE A 187 -5.03 -11.59 -1.00
CA PHE A 187 -6.08 -12.58 -1.27
C PHE A 187 -7.48 -12.06 -0.87
N ALA A 188 -8.56 -12.73 -1.28
CA ALA A 188 -9.93 -12.23 -1.10
C ALA A 188 -10.67 -12.84 0.10
N ASN A 189 -10.51 -14.14 0.35
CA ASN A 189 -11.25 -14.84 1.41
C ASN A 189 -10.34 -15.58 2.42
N PRO A 190 -10.12 -15.04 3.63
CA PRO A 190 -9.32 -15.68 4.67
C PRO A 190 -9.94 -16.96 5.23
N ASN A 191 -11.21 -17.24 4.96
CA ASN A 191 -11.90 -18.45 5.41
C ASN A 191 -11.77 -19.63 4.44
N ASP A 192 -11.44 -19.37 3.18
CA ASP A 192 -11.30 -20.41 2.16
C ASP A 192 -9.90 -21.04 2.24
N VAL A 193 -9.87 -22.37 2.44
CA VAL A 193 -8.62 -23.13 2.55
C VAL A 193 -7.81 -23.14 1.25
N ASN A 194 -8.47 -22.97 0.11
CA ASN A 194 -7.86 -23.01 -1.22
C ASN A 194 -7.66 -21.62 -1.81
N GLU A 195 -7.89 -20.55 -1.04
CA GLU A 195 -7.72 -19.19 -1.51
C GLU A 195 -6.31 -18.96 -2.07
N GLU A 196 -6.25 -18.53 -3.32
CA GLU A 196 -4.99 -18.21 -4.00
C GLU A 196 -4.42 -16.87 -3.55
N CYS A 197 -3.12 -16.86 -3.30
CA CYS A 197 -2.39 -15.66 -2.99
C CYS A 197 -1.81 -15.00 -4.24
N LYS A 198 -1.78 -13.66 -4.24
CA LYS A 198 -0.98 -12.86 -5.17
C LYS A 198 0.19 -12.24 -4.41
N TYR A 199 1.42 -12.62 -4.80
CA TYR A 199 2.65 -12.25 -4.12
C TYR A 199 3.25 -10.96 -4.65
N LEU A 200 3.47 -10.02 -3.75
CA LEU A 200 4.18 -8.76 -3.99
C LEU A 200 5.37 -8.70 -3.03
N TYR A 201 6.38 -7.92 -3.38
CA TYR A 201 7.58 -7.81 -2.55
C TYR A 201 7.91 -6.36 -2.25
N ILE A 202 8.41 -6.12 -1.06
CA ILE A 202 9.05 -4.88 -0.68
C ILE A 202 10.51 -5.21 -0.36
N TYR A 203 11.43 -4.53 -1.03
CA TYR A 203 12.83 -4.50 -0.67
C TYR A 203 13.07 -3.35 0.31
N VAL A 204 13.83 -3.61 1.36
CA VAL A 204 14.36 -2.60 2.28
C VAL A 204 15.75 -2.21 1.77
N VAL A 205 15.95 -0.93 1.45
CA VAL A 205 17.22 -0.43 0.95
C VAL A 205 18.30 -0.62 2.01
N GLN A 206 19.43 -1.22 1.61
CA GLN A 206 20.53 -1.55 2.51
C GLN A 206 21.65 -0.50 2.45
N GLU A 207 22.51 -0.51 3.46
CA GLU A 207 23.74 0.26 3.42
C GLU A 207 24.63 -0.20 2.25
N GLY A 208 25.12 0.76 1.46
CA GLY A 208 25.93 0.49 0.27
C GLY A 208 25.16 0.29 -1.03
N ASP A 209 23.83 0.18 -0.99
CA ASP A 209 23.01 0.17 -2.19
C ASP A 209 23.07 1.53 -2.91
N VAL A 210 23.27 1.52 -4.22
CA VAL A 210 23.29 2.73 -5.05
C VAL A 210 22.29 2.55 -6.19
N PHE A 211 21.19 3.31 -6.13
CA PHE A 211 20.19 3.37 -7.18
C PHE A 211 20.48 4.50 -8.15
N LYS A 212 20.31 4.24 -9.44
CA LYS A 212 20.58 5.20 -10.52
C LYS A 212 19.39 5.33 -11.46
N ASP A 213 19.17 6.50 -12.05
CA ASP A 213 18.20 6.68 -13.13
C ASP A 213 18.69 6.06 -14.45
N THR A 214 17.90 6.19 -15.52
CA THR A 214 18.25 5.69 -16.86
C THR A 214 19.44 6.40 -17.50
N ASP A 215 19.81 7.58 -17.00
CA ASP A 215 20.91 8.39 -17.49
C ASP A 215 22.20 8.16 -16.66
N GLY A 216 22.11 7.34 -15.60
CA GLY A 216 23.22 6.98 -14.73
C GLY A 216 23.41 7.90 -13.52
N ASN A 217 22.54 8.89 -13.31
CA ASN A 217 22.59 9.77 -12.15
C ASN A 217 22.11 9.04 -10.90
N VAL A 218 22.73 9.31 -9.76
CA VAL A 218 22.32 8.72 -8.47
C VAL A 218 20.97 9.31 -8.04
N ILE A 219 20.08 8.45 -7.56
CA ILE A 219 18.78 8.86 -7.02
C ILE A 219 18.97 9.22 -5.54
N GLU A 220 19.32 10.48 -5.28
CA GLU A 220 19.78 10.92 -3.96
C GLU A 220 18.74 10.80 -2.83
N TYR A 221 17.44 10.80 -3.16
CA TYR A 221 16.40 10.69 -2.13
C TYR A 221 16.20 9.26 -1.61
N VAL A 222 16.79 8.24 -2.25
CA VAL A 222 16.67 6.84 -1.80
C VAL A 222 17.83 6.52 -0.86
N GLN A 223 17.51 6.25 0.39
CA GLN A 223 18.49 6.06 1.47
C GLN A 223 18.31 4.70 2.17
N PRO A 224 19.34 4.19 2.89
CA PRO A 224 19.21 2.99 3.71
C PRO A 224 17.98 3.06 4.65
N GLY A 225 17.19 1.99 4.68
CA GLY A 225 15.94 1.91 5.43
C GLY A 225 14.70 2.50 4.74
N ASP A 226 14.85 3.06 3.53
CA ASP A 226 13.72 3.28 2.62
C ASP A 226 13.26 1.96 2.00
N ILE A 227 12.13 2.01 1.31
CA ILE A 227 11.50 0.82 0.73
C ILE A 227 11.34 0.96 -0.78
N MET A 228 11.39 -0.18 -1.46
CA MET A 228 11.06 -0.30 -2.87
C MET A 228 10.05 -1.43 -3.05
N ARG A 229 8.95 -1.15 -3.75
CA ARG A 229 7.90 -2.13 -4.00
C ARG A 229 8.15 -2.79 -5.35
N CYS A 230 8.27 -4.12 -5.39
CA CYS A 230 8.50 -4.93 -6.59
C CYS A 230 7.37 -5.93 -6.87
N THR A 231 7.21 -6.25 -8.15
CA THR A 231 6.36 -7.35 -8.65
C THR A 231 7.04 -8.00 -9.84
N TRP A 232 7.10 -9.32 -9.80
CA TRP A 232 7.56 -10.16 -10.89
C TRP A 232 6.46 -11.09 -11.39
N GLY A 233 6.63 -11.59 -12.63
CA GLY A 233 5.83 -12.68 -13.18
C GLY A 233 4.33 -12.39 -13.24
N ASP A 234 3.53 -13.40 -12.89
CA ASP A 234 2.06 -13.39 -12.87
C ASP A 234 1.46 -13.29 -11.46
N LEU A 235 2.33 -13.03 -10.46
CA LEU A 235 2.03 -12.95 -9.03
C LEU A 235 1.69 -14.27 -8.34
N LEU A 236 1.69 -15.41 -9.02
CA LEU A 236 1.25 -16.68 -8.45
C LEU A 236 2.39 -17.54 -7.89
N ASP A 237 3.60 -17.37 -8.41
CA ASP A 237 4.79 -18.04 -7.89
C ASP A 237 5.47 -17.17 -6.82
N PRO A 238 5.50 -17.59 -5.53
CA PRO A 238 6.22 -16.86 -4.50
C PRO A 238 7.75 -16.95 -4.69
N TYR A 239 8.25 -17.83 -5.56
CA TYR A 239 9.69 -18.00 -5.79
C TYR A 239 10.22 -17.20 -6.99
N GLU A 240 9.35 -16.48 -7.70
CA GLU A 240 9.73 -15.63 -8.82
C GLU A 240 10.34 -14.30 -8.33
N CYS A 241 11.58 -14.04 -8.76
CA CYS A 241 12.37 -12.87 -8.40
C CYS A 241 13.41 -12.49 -9.47
N ASP A 242 13.25 -12.97 -10.72
CA ASP A 242 14.11 -12.60 -11.83
C ASP A 242 13.71 -11.22 -12.37
N ASN A 243 14.65 -10.27 -12.38
CA ASN A 243 14.42 -8.93 -12.91
C ASN A 243 14.07 -8.91 -14.42
N ASN A 244 14.36 -9.97 -15.18
CA ASN A 244 13.85 -10.13 -16.55
C ASN A 244 12.32 -10.30 -16.59
N ASN A 245 11.72 -10.81 -15.52
CA ASN A 245 10.29 -10.99 -15.33
C ASN A 245 9.64 -9.87 -14.52
N LEU A 246 10.39 -8.82 -14.16
CA LEU A 246 9.88 -7.67 -13.43
C LEU A 246 8.77 -7.00 -14.23
N LYS A 247 7.58 -6.86 -13.64
CA LYS A 247 6.45 -6.19 -14.28
C LYS A 247 6.26 -4.78 -13.78
N PHE A 248 6.55 -4.52 -12.51
CA PHE A 248 6.19 -3.27 -11.89
C PHE A 248 7.02 -3.02 -10.64
N TYR A 249 7.62 -1.83 -10.53
CA TYR A 249 8.23 -1.39 -9.28
C TYR A 249 8.31 0.13 -9.14
N TYR A 250 8.38 0.61 -7.91
CA TYR A 250 8.52 2.04 -7.59
C TYR A 250 9.10 2.20 -6.18
N PHE A 251 9.51 3.43 -5.84
CA PHE A 251 10.00 3.80 -4.51
C PHE A 251 8.91 4.57 -3.75
N PRO A 252 8.18 3.92 -2.81
CA PRO A 252 7.40 4.67 -1.83
C PRO A 252 8.32 5.58 -1.01
N ARG A 253 8.02 6.87 -0.94
CA ARG A 253 8.76 7.82 -0.10
C ARG A 253 8.07 7.94 1.25
N ARG A 254 8.83 7.79 2.34
CA ARG A 254 8.31 8.04 3.69
C ARG A 254 8.05 9.55 3.84
N VAL A 255 6.82 9.94 4.14
CA VAL A 255 6.39 11.36 4.21
C VAL A 255 5.94 11.80 5.59
N ALA A 256 5.62 10.86 6.48
CA ALA A 256 5.32 11.15 7.87
C ALA A 256 5.69 9.99 8.77
N LYS A 257 5.97 10.29 10.04
CA LYS A 257 6.15 9.32 11.10
C LYS A 257 5.25 9.62 12.30
N LEU A 258 4.79 8.59 13.00
CA LEU A 258 4.20 8.75 14.33
C LEU A 258 5.34 8.81 15.36
N ASP A 259 5.33 9.81 16.22
CA ASP A 259 6.16 9.83 17.41
C ASP A 259 5.43 9.05 18.51
N GLU A 260 5.95 7.87 18.85
CA GLU A 260 5.37 6.98 19.87
C GLU A 260 5.30 7.64 21.26
N THR A 261 6.17 8.61 21.55
CA THR A 261 6.23 9.28 22.86
C THR A 261 5.12 10.30 23.03
N THR A 262 4.89 11.11 22.00
CA THR A 262 3.93 12.21 22.03
C THR A 262 2.56 11.84 21.45
N GLY A 263 2.52 10.80 20.61
CA GLY A 263 1.36 10.45 19.79
C GLY A 263 1.12 11.42 18.63
N ASP A 264 2.04 12.36 18.39
CA ASP A 264 1.97 13.31 17.29
C ASP A 264 2.57 12.76 16.01
N VAL A 265 2.19 13.37 14.89
CA VAL A 265 2.73 13.03 13.57
C VAL A 265 3.75 14.07 13.16
N VAL A 266 4.91 13.60 12.74
CA VAL A 266 6.03 14.41 12.25
C VAL A 266 6.16 14.18 10.75
N ARG A 267 6.05 15.26 9.96
CA ARG A 267 6.31 15.21 8.52
C ARG A 267 7.80 14.98 8.24
N VAL A 268 8.11 14.14 7.27
CA VAL A 268 9.49 13.83 6.86
C VAL A 268 9.88 14.76 5.72
N SER A 269 10.72 15.74 5.99
CA SER A 269 11.29 16.67 4.99
C SER A 269 12.64 16.13 4.47
N PRO A 270 13.00 16.33 3.18
CA PRO A 270 12.24 17.06 2.16
C PRO A 270 11.14 16.22 1.48
N HIS A 271 10.99 14.93 1.81
CA HIS A 271 10.09 14.01 1.11
C HIS A 271 8.65 14.51 1.00
N PHE A 272 8.08 14.95 2.12
CA PHE A 272 6.73 15.51 2.14
C PHE A 272 6.64 16.78 1.28
N ASP A 273 7.56 17.73 1.50
CA ASP A 273 7.51 19.05 0.88
C ASP A 273 7.68 18.96 -0.64
N ASP A 274 8.65 18.16 -1.10
CA ASP A 274 8.90 17.92 -2.52
C ASP A 274 7.67 17.32 -3.21
N LEU A 275 7.12 16.25 -2.65
CA LEU A 275 5.99 15.53 -3.24
C LEU A 275 4.72 16.37 -3.22
N TYR A 276 4.47 17.05 -2.11
CA TYR A 276 3.34 17.96 -1.99
C TYR A 276 3.42 19.08 -3.03
N ALA A 277 4.56 19.76 -3.14
CA ALA A 277 4.76 20.79 -4.16
C ALA A 277 4.58 20.22 -5.57
N SER A 278 5.11 19.03 -5.85
CA SER A 278 4.98 18.36 -7.15
C SER A 278 3.56 17.89 -7.49
N ALA A 279 2.74 17.62 -6.47
CA ALA A 279 1.37 17.17 -6.63
C ALA A 279 0.38 18.34 -6.76
N THR A 280 0.71 19.49 -6.18
CA THR A 280 -0.15 20.69 -6.15
C THR A 280 0.28 21.79 -7.10
N SER A 281 1.46 21.68 -7.73
CA SER A 281 1.87 22.57 -8.81
C SER A 281 0.95 22.45 -10.02
N ASP A 282 0.75 23.55 -10.75
CA ASP A 282 0.03 23.55 -12.01
C ASP A 282 0.53 22.42 -12.93
N PRO A 283 -0.38 21.61 -13.51
CA PRO A 283 0.03 20.56 -14.42
C PRO A 283 0.71 21.20 -15.64
N GLY A 284 1.83 20.62 -16.07
CA GLY A 284 2.50 21.07 -17.29
C GLY A 284 1.56 20.96 -18.50
N LYS A 285 1.82 21.76 -19.56
CA LYS A 285 1.00 21.81 -20.79
C LYS A 285 0.68 20.45 -21.43
N CYS A 286 1.52 19.43 -21.24
CA CYS A 286 1.28 18.07 -21.73
C CYS A 286 0.14 17.34 -21.00
N CYS A 287 -0.21 17.77 -19.79
CA CYS A 287 -1.25 17.17 -18.96
C CYS A 287 -2.62 17.86 -19.16
N GLU A 288 -2.66 19.04 -19.81
CA GLU A 288 -3.91 19.75 -20.11
C GLU A 288 -4.88 18.85 -20.87
N THR A 289 -4.46 18.17 -21.94
CA THR A 289 -5.34 17.33 -22.78
C THR A 289 -5.69 15.96 -22.19
N CYS A 290 -5.08 15.59 -21.07
CA CYS A 290 -4.90 14.20 -20.66
C CYS A 290 -5.80 13.81 -19.48
N CYS A 291 -6.37 14.78 -18.77
CA CYS A 291 -7.13 14.59 -17.54
C CYS A 291 -8.57 15.12 -17.60
N TYR A 292 -9.06 15.61 -18.75
CA TYR A 292 -10.44 16.11 -18.88
C TYR A 292 -11.45 14.98 -18.66
N THR A 293 -12.06 14.97 -17.48
CA THR A 293 -13.07 13.98 -17.06
C THR A 293 -14.23 13.89 -18.04
N CYS A 294 -14.77 12.68 -18.22
CA CYS A 294 -15.92 12.41 -19.09
C CYS A 294 -17.26 12.64 -18.37
N ALA A 295 -17.41 13.71 -17.58
CA ALA A 295 -18.68 14.00 -16.91
C ALA A 295 -19.63 14.71 -17.89
N PRO A 296 -20.68 14.05 -18.43
CA PRO A 296 -21.51 14.61 -19.50
C PRO A 296 -22.35 15.82 -19.05
N PHE A 297 -22.32 16.18 -17.76
CA PHE A 297 -23.08 17.25 -17.14
C PHE A 297 -22.26 18.51 -16.84
N MET A 298 -20.94 18.48 -17.06
CA MET A 298 -20.04 19.61 -16.84
C MET A 298 -19.38 20.01 -18.16
N SER A 299 -19.24 21.31 -18.42
CA SER A 299 -18.42 21.85 -19.50
C SER A 299 -16.93 21.60 -19.24
N GLY A 300 -16.09 21.73 -20.28
CA GLY A 300 -14.63 21.57 -20.15
C GLY A 300 -14.01 22.49 -19.07
N PRO A 301 -14.37 23.79 -19.02
CA PRO A 301 -13.93 24.71 -17.97
C PRO A 301 -14.40 24.31 -16.57
N GLU A 302 -15.67 23.92 -16.40
CA GLU A 302 -16.19 23.48 -15.08
C GLU A 302 -15.48 22.24 -14.57
N ARG A 303 -15.06 21.32 -15.46
CA ARG A 303 -14.27 20.15 -15.08
C ARG A 303 -12.85 20.53 -14.66
N TRP A 304 -12.27 21.51 -15.33
CA TRP A 304 -10.96 22.05 -14.98
C TRP A 304 -10.98 22.76 -13.63
N ASP A 305 -11.93 23.67 -13.42
CA ASP A 305 -12.07 24.40 -12.15
C ASP A 305 -12.35 23.42 -11.00
N PHE A 306 -13.27 22.47 -11.21
CA PHE A 306 -13.53 21.40 -10.23
C PHE A 306 -12.29 20.56 -9.93
N GLN A 307 -11.45 20.26 -10.93
CA GLN A 307 -10.18 19.57 -10.71
C GLN A 307 -9.21 20.44 -9.92
N VAL A 308 -8.87 21.63 -10.40
CA VAL A 308 -7.90 22.52 -9.76
C VAL A 308 -8.28 22.88 -8.32
N GLU A 309 -9.57 23.05 -8.02
CA GLU A 309 -10.05 23.30 -6.65
C GLU A 309 -9.95 22.09 -5.71
N ASN A 310 -9.85 20.87 -6.26
CA ASN A 310 -9.97 19.60 -5.52
C ASN A 310 -8.82 18.59 -5.77
N VAL A 311 -7.73 18.99 -6.43
CA VAL A 311 -6.64 18.12 -6.88
C VAL A 311 -5.56 17.90 -5.81
N SER A 312 -5.17 16.63 -5.66
CA SER A 312 -4.04 16.01 -4.92
C SER A 312 -3.87 16.31 -3.42
N ASP A 313 -4.19 17.49 -2.91
CA ASP A 313 -4.12 17.74 -1.48
C ASP A 313 -5.36 17.23 -0.74
N LEU A 314 -6.52 17.18 -1.41
CA LEU A 314 -7.77 16.63 -0.88
C LEU A 314 -7.78 15.12 -1.02
N GLN A 315 -7.87 14.45 0.13
CA GLN A 315 -7.82 12.99 0.23
C GLN A 315 -9.11 12.46 0.79
N VAL A 316 -9.56 11.34 0.23
CA VAL A 316 -10.55 10.47 0.85
C VAL A 316 -9.79 9.30 1.45
N TRP A 317 -10.16 8.91 2.66
CA TRP A 317 -9.51 7.81 3.35
C TRP A 317 -10.50 7.03 4.20
N ALA A 318 -10.21 5.76 4.38
CA ALA A 318 -10.84 4.94 5.40
C ALA A 318 -9.74 4.37 6.27
N SER A 319 -9.99 4.28 7.57
CA SER A 319 -9.05 3.67 8.48
C SER A 319 -9.58 2.44 9.16
N ALA A 320 -8.69 1.46 9.33
CA ALA A 320 -8.99 0.30 10.13
C ALA A 320 -9.36 0.75 11.56
N PRO A 321 -10.31 0.08 12.23
CA PRO A 321 -10.40 0.20 13.67
C PRO A 321 -9.06 -0.25 14.28
N THR A 322 -8.73 0.24 15.48
CA THR A 322 -7.54 -0.23 16.20
C THR A 322 -7.51 -1.76 16.19
N PRO A 323 -6.42 -2.40 15.74
CA PRO A 323 -6.38 -3.85 15.67
C PRO A 323 -6.46 -4.46 17.08
N PRO A 324 -6.95 -5.70 17.21
CA PRO A 324 -6.96 -6.41 18.50
C PRO A 324 -5.53 -6.56 19.04
N SER A 325 -5.37 -6.62 20.36
CA SER A 325 -4.06 -6.75 21.01
C SER A 325 -3.39 -8.10 20.70
N ALA A 326 -2.06 -8.15 20.81
CA ALA A 326 -1.28 -9.37 20.62
C ALA A 326 -1.77 -10.54 21.50
N ASP A 327 -2.03 -10.29 22.78
CA ASP A 327 -2.56 -11.28 23.73
C ASP A 327 -3.90 -11.90 23.28
N LYS A 328 -4.75 -11.14 22.58
CA LYS A 328 -6.01 -11.65 22.05
C LYS A 328 -5.79 -12.57 20.85
N ILE A 329 -4.76 -12.31 20.06
CA ILE A 329 -4.38 -13.11 18.89
C ILE A 329 -3.74 -14.43 19.33
N GLU A 330 -2.80 -14.40 20.28
CA GLU A 330 -2.06 -15.58 20.77
C GLU A 330 -2.96 -16.63 21.44
N ARG A 331 -4.02 -16.19 22.13
CA ARG A 331 -5.01 -17.09 22.77
C ARG A 331 -5.73 -18.00 21.79
N LEU A 332 -5.92 -17.57 20.55
CA LEU A 332 -6.62 -18.36 19.54
C LEU A 332 -5.74 -19.45 18.96
N GLU A 333 -4.44 -19.19 18.83
CA GLU A 333 -3.47 -20.20 18.35
C GLU A 333 -3.34 -21.36 19.34
N THR A 334 -3.38 -21.06 20.64
CA THR A 334 -3.38 -22.08 21.70
C THR A 334 -4.62 -22.97 21.60
N LYS A 335 -5.81 -22.38 21.42
CA LYS A 335 -7.08 -23.11 21.28
C LYS A 335 -7.06 -24.06 20.06
N PHE A 336 -6.48 -23.64 18.93
CA PHE A 336 -6.35 -24.50 17.75
C PHE A 336 -5.28 -25.60 17.87
N ALA A 337 -4.26 -25.39 18.69
CA ALA A 337 -3.27 -26.43 18.99
C ALA A 337 -3.88 -27.53 19.86
N GLU A 338 -4.79 -27.18 20.76
CA GLU A 338 -5.51 -28.11 21.63
C GLU A 338 -6.52 -28.98 20.85
N GLU A 339 -7.16 -28.45 19.80
CA GLU A 339 -8.08 -29.20 18.93
C GLU A 339 -7.38 -30.22 17.99
N LYS A 340 -6.05 -30.33 18.04
CA LYS A 340 -5.25 -31.35 17.32
C LYS A 340 -4.93 -32.58 18.17
N HIS A 341 -5.31 -32.59 19.43
CA HIS A 341 -5.19 -33.73 20.35
C HIS A 341 -6.56 -34.24 20.74
#